data_AF-A0A812F440-F1
#
_entry.id   AF-A0A812F440-F1
#
_cell.length_a   1.000
_cell.length_b   1.000
_cell.length_c   1.000
_cell.angle_alpha   90.00
_cell.angle_beta   90.00
_cell.angle_gamma   90.00
#
_symmetry.space_group_name_H-M   'P 1'
#
loop_
_entity.id
_entity.type
_entity.pdbx_description
1 polymer ?
#
loop_
_entity_poly.entity_id
_entity_poly.type
_entity_poly.pdbx_seq_one_letter_code
_entity_poly.pdbx_strand_id
1 'polypeptide(L)'
;MMSVGLTLFRSLQLIGFKKNADGQIRRGNVSVSLRIDGWEHWYVTTPFGLKDYKSQQQALHALTGYRLVTYEDLEKMAKSGYIPAEKELDRYIDTMESYSKKITADARKKFV
;
A
#
# COMPACT_ATOMS: atom_id res chain seq x y z
N MET A 1 8.63 -17.01 20.06
CA MET A 1 7.72 -17.24 18.92
C MET A 1 7.92 -16.09 17.95
N MET A 2 8.59 -16.32 16.82
CA MET A 2 8.62 -15.32 15.74
C MET A 2 7.23 -15.33 15.11
N SER A 3 6.51 -14.20 15.17
CA SER A 3 5.30 -14.00 14.39
C SER A 3 5.67 -14.24 12.92
N VAL A 4 5.07 -15.25 12.30
CA VAL A 4 5.15 -15.42 10.84
C VAL A 4 4.32 -14.28 10.26
N GLY A 5 4.94 -13.10 10.15
CA GLY A 5 4.26 -11.90 9.68
C GLY A 5 3.64 -12.16 8.32
N LEU A 6 2.39 -11.71 8.13
CA LEU A 6 1.75 -11.78 6.82
C LEU A 6 2.64 -11.08 5.79
N THR A 7 2.85 -11.68 4.62
CA THR A 7 3.56 -11.03 3.51
C THR A 7 2.59 -10.14 2.75
N LEU A 8 3.10 -9.12 2.03
CA LEU A 8 2.28 -8.30 1.14
C LEU A 8 1.40 -9.13 0.20
N PHE A 9 1.92 -10.25 -0.30
CA PHE A 9 1.18 -11.14 -1.20
C PHE A 9 -0.08 -11.69 -0.54
N ARG A 10 0.02 -12.18 0.70
CA ARG A 10 -1.12 -12.67 1.47
C ARG A 10 -2.08 -11.55 1.84
N SER A 11 -1.57 -10.39 2.24
CA SER A 11 -2.38 -9.23 2.60
C SER A 11 -3.19 -8.70 1.42
N LEU A 12 -2.61 -8.69 0.21
CA LEU A 12 -3.30 -8.29 -1.00
C LEU A 12 -4.42 -9.28 -1.38
N GLN A 13 -4.26 -10.57 -1.08
CA GLN A 13 -5.33 -11.55 -1.28
C GLN A 13 -6.57 -11.27 -0.41
N LEU A 14 -6.38 -10.79 0.82
CA LEU A 14 -7.48 -10.45 1.74
C LEU A 14 -8.35 -9.31 1.21
N ILE A 15 -7.79 -8.42 0.39
CA ILE A 15 -8.50 -7.29 -0.22
C ILE A 15 -8.93 -7.57 -1.67
N GLY A 16 -8.91 -8.83 -2.09
CA GLY A 16 -9.46 -9.26 -3.36
C GLY A 16 -8.50 -9.29 -4.55
N PHE A 17 -7.18 -9.18 -4.34
CA PHE A 17 -6.23 -9.60 -5.37
C PHE A 17 -6.24 -11.13 -5.49
N LYS A 18 -6.28 -11.64 -6.72
CA LYS A 18 -6.32 -13.09 -6.99
C LYS A 18 -4.99 -13.56 -7.55
N LYS A 19 -4.56 -14.76 -7.17
CA LYS A 19 -3.38 -15.39 -7.78
C LYS A 19 -3.64 -15.53 -9.28
N ASN A 20 -2.71 -15.07 -10.10
CA ASN A 20 -2.78 -15.16 -11.56
C ASN A 20 -1.76 -16.16 -12.10
N ALA A 21 -0.54 -16.12 -11.57
CA ALA A 21 0.55 -17.03 -11.88
C ALA A 21 1.41 -17.24 -10.62
N ASP A 22 2.42 -18.10 -10.70
CA ASP A 22 3.36 -18.26 -9.59
C ASP A 22 4.12 -16.95 -9.32
N GLY A 23 4.10 -16.53 -8.06
CA GLY A 23 4.69 -15.25 -7.65
C GLY A 23 3.96 -14.01 -8.18
N GLN A 24 2.75 -14.12 -8.75
CA GLN A 24 1.97 -12.98 -9.27
C GLN A 24 0.51 -13.01 -8.81
N ILE A 25 0.01 -11.85 -8.36
CA ILE A 25 -1.39 -11.60 -8.04
C ILE A 25 -1.93 -10.40 -8.81
N ARG A 26 -3.23 -10.38 -9.08
CA ARG A 26 -3.88 -9.38 -9.93
C ARG A 26 -5.23 -8.94 -9.37
N ARG A 27 -5.56 -7.65 -9.54
CA ARG A 27 -6.89 -7.06 -9.32
C ARG A 27 -7.17 -6.09 -10.46
N GLY A 28 -8.16 -6.39 -11.31
CA GLY A 28 -8.44 -5.59 -12.51
C GLY A 28 -7.24 -5.52 -13.46
N ASN A 29 -6.75 -4.33 -13.77
CA ASN A 29 -5.57 -4.10 -14.61
C ASN A 29 -4.27 -3.88 -13.82
N VAL A 30 -4.27 -4.20 -12.52
CA VAL A 30 -3.11 -4.09 -11.65
C VAL A 30 -2.59 -5.47 -11.34
N SER A 31 -1.29 -5.68 -11.55
CA SER A 31 -0.58 -6.89 -11.17
C SER A 31 0.54 -6.55 -10.18
N VAL A 32 0.72 -7.40 -9.19
CA VAL A 32 1.86 -7.37 -8.26
C VAL A 32 2.56 -8.71 -8.35
N SER A 33 3.86 -8.70 -8.58
CA SER A 33 4.68 -9.91 -8.56
C SER A 33 5.94 -9.76 -7.73
N LEU A 34 6.36 -10.86 -7.12
CA LEU A 34 7.60 -10.96 -6.37
C LEU A 34 8.59 -11.82 -7.16
N ARG A 35 9.82 -11.34 -7.36
CA ARG A 35 10.96 -12.14 -7.82
C ARG A 35 12.08 -12.10 -6.80
N ILE A 36 12.82 -13.20 -6.71
CA ILE A 36 13.96 -13.35 -5.80
C ILE A 36 15.17 -13.75 -6.64
N ASP A 37 15.85 -12.74 -7.17
CA ASP A 37 17.05 -12.88 -8.00
C ASP A 37 18.26 -12.38 -7.20
N GLY A 38 18.61 -13.12 -6.13
CA GLY A 38 19.59 -12.71 -5.12
C GLY A 38 19.03 -11.77 -4.04
N TRP A 39 18.10 -10.88 -4.41
CA TRP A 39 17.38 -9.99 -3.50
C TRP A 39 15.87 -9.97 -3.79
N GLU A 40 15.08 -9.49 -2.82
CA GLU A 40 13.62 -9.38 -2.94
C GLU A 40 13.23 -8.18 -3.82
N HIS A 41 12.60 -8.44 -4.97
CA HIS A 41 12.11 -7.42 -5.90
C HIS A 41 10.60 -7.53 -6.10
N TRP A 42 9.90 -6.45 -5.77
CA TRP A 42 8.45 -6.32 -5.96
C TRP A 42 8.14 -5.49 -7.19
N TYR A 43 7.47 -6.11 -8.14
CA TYR A 43 7.06 -5.50 -9.38
C TYR A 43 5.58 -5.14 -9.33
N VAL A 44 5.25 -3.87 -9.52
CA VAL A 44 3.87 -3.39 -9.66
C VAL A 44 3.64 -2.95 -11.09
N THR A 45 2.79 -3.69 -11.79
CA THR A 45 2.32 -3.36 -13.14
C THR A 45 0.96 -2.70 -13.03
N THR A 46 0.86 -1.50 -13.59
CA THR A 46 -0.37 -0.72 -13.70
C THR A 46 -0.64 -0.41 -15.19
N PRO A 47 -1.81 0.13 -15.56
CA PRO A 47 -2.04 0.65 -16.91
C PRO A 47 -1.02 1.71 -17.37
N PHE A 48 -0.34 2.36 -16.42
CA PHE A 48 0.65 3.41 -16.69
C PHE A 48 2.08 2.89 -16.82
N GLY A 49 2.29 1.58 -16.63
CA GLY A 49 3.61 0.94 -16.76
C GLY A 49 3.98 0.07 -15.56
N LEU A 50 5.21 -0.45 -15.63
CA LEU A 50 5.83 -1.33 -14.65
C LEU A 50 6.83 -0.57 -13.77
N LYS A 51 6.80 -0.81 -12.47
CA LYS A 51 7.81 -0.32 -11.51
C LYS A 51 8.34 -1.44 -10.62
N ASP A 52 9.60 -1.31 -10.22
CA ASP A 52 10.34 -2.20 -9.32
C ASP A 52 10.55 -1.52 -7.96
N TYR A 53 10.35 -2.28 -6.89
CA TYR A 53 10.50 -1.86 -5.50
C TYR A 53 11.33 -2.88 -4.72
N LYS A 54 12.24 -2.38 -3.89
CA LYS A 54 13.20 -3.20 -3.14
C LYS A 54 12.65 -3.77 -1.83
N SER A 55 11.38 -3.50 -1.52
CA SER A 55 10.71 -4.01 -0.32
C SER A 55 9.20 -3.97 -0.45
N GLN A 56 8.55 -4.85 0.31
CA GLN A 56 7.09 -4.87 0.42
C GLN A 56 6.49 -3.55 0.92
N GLN A 57 7.20 -2.80 1.77
CA GLN A 57 6.74 -1.48 2.23
C GLN A 57 6.68 -0.49 1.07
N GLN A 58 7.73 -0.44 0.24
CA GLN A 58 7.78 0.47 -0.90
C GLN A 58 6.70 0.14 -1.94
N ALA A 59 6.49 -1.16 -2.19
CA ALA A 59 5.43 -1.62 -3.08
C ALA A 59 4.03 -1.25 -2.54
N LEU A 60 3.76 -1.46 -1.25
CA LEU A 60 2.50 -1.06 -0.64
C LEU A 60 2.29 0.46 -0.71
N HIS A 61 3.30 1.24 -0.34
CA HIS A 61 3.25 2.70 -0.40
C HIS A 61 2.87 3.20 -1.80
N ALA A 62 3.48 2.61 -2.83
CA ALA A 62 3.16 2.94 -4.21
C ALA A 62 1.73 2.55 -4.60
N LEU A 63 1.26 1.37 -4.19
CA LEU A 63 -0.12 0.94 -4.43
C LEU A 63 -1.13 1.89 -3.79
N THR A 64 -0.86 2.36 -2.56
CA THR A 64 -1.68 3.38 -1.88
C THR A 64 -1.61 4.73 -2.62
N GLY A 65 -0.41 5.17 -3.01
CA GLY A 65 -0.21 6.41 -3.77
C GLY A 65 -0.93 6.42 -5.13
N TYR A 66 -1.02 5.27 -5.80
CA TYR A 66 -1.81 5.09 -7.02
C TYR A 66 -3.31 4.90 -6.77
N ARG A 67 -3.76 4.95 -5.51
CA ARG A 67 -5.15 4.66 -5.09
C ARG A 67 -5.62 3.27 -5.52
N LEU A 68 -4.69 2.34 -5.66
CA LEU A 68 -4.93 0.94 -5.99
C LEU A 68 -5.10 0.08 -4.74
N VAL A 69 -4.79 0.63 -3.57
CA VAL A 69 -5.10 0.11 -2.23
C VAL A 69 -5.72 1.30 -1.49
N THR A 70 -6.94 1.11 -1.00
CA THR A 70 -7.73 2.14 -0.31
C THR A 70 -7.41 2.17 1.19
N TYR A 71 -7.96 3.17 1.90
CA TYR A 71 -7.89 3.20 3.36
C TYR A 71 -8.55 1.96 3.97
N GLU A 72 -9.74 1.58 3.49
CA GLU A 72 -10.45 0.39 3.96
C GLU A 72 -9.68 -0.91 3.67
N ASP A 73 -8.96 -0.95 2.55
CA ASP A 73 -8.06 -2.06 2.23
C ASP A 73 -6.90 -2.13 3.24
N LEU A 74 -6.26 -0.99 3.56
CA LEU A 74 -5.19 -0.92 4.55
C LEU A 74 -5.67 -1.33 5.94
N GLU A 75 -6.85 -0.89 6.37
CA GLU A 75 -7.45 -1.30 7.65
C GLU A 75 -7.65 -2.81 7.73
N LYS A 76 -8.16 -3.44 6.66
CA LYS A 76 -8.33 -4.90 6.60
C LYS A 76 -7.00 -5.62 6.71
N MET A 77 -5.97 -5.13 6.01
CA MET A 77 -4.62 -5.69 6.10
C MET A 77 -4.00 -5.52 7.49
N ALA A 78 -4.11 -4.33 8.09
CA ALA A 78 -3.60 -4.05 9.43
C ALA A 78 -4.28 -4.94 10.48
N LYS A 79 -5.62 -5.07 10.42
CA LYS A 79 -6.39 -5.98 11.30
C LYS A 79 -5.98 -7.45 11.18
N SER A 80 -5.38 -7.84 10.05
CA SER A 80 -4.82 -9.18 9.84
C SER A 80 -3.38 -9.35 10.35
N GLY A 81 -2.77 -8.30 10.91
CA GLY A 81 -1.41 -8.31 11.44
C GLY A 81 -0.32 -7.95 10.43
N TYR A 82 -0.67 -7.27 9.32
CA TYR A 82 0.31 -6.83 8.33
C TYR A 82 0.93 -5.48 8.70
N ILE A 83 2.06 -5.51 9.40
CA ILE A 83 2.76 -4.33 9.95
C ILE A 83 3.00 -3.20 8.90
N PRO A 84 3.39 -3.48 7.64
CA PRO A 84 3.52 -2.42 6.64
C PRO A 84 2.24 -1.62 6.37
N ALA A 85 1.06 -2.25 6.50
CA ALA A 85 -0.22 -1.55 6.35
C ALA A 85 -0.54 -0.67 7.56
N GLU A 86 -0.20 -1.10 8.79
CA GLU A 86 -0.29 -0.25 9.99
C GLU A 86 0.51 1.04 9.79
N LYS A 87 1.75 0.92 9.31
CA LYS A 87 2.62 2.07 9.03
C LYS A 87 2.07 3.00 7.94
N GLU A 88 1.38 2.48 6.93
CA GLU A 88 0.74 3.35 5.93
C GLU A 88 -0.54 4.00 6.45
N LEU A 89 -1.28 3.36 7.35
CA LEU A 89 -2.44 3.99 8.01
C LEU A 89 -2.00 5.18 8.87
N ASP A 90 -0.95 5.03 9.66
CA ASP A 90 -0.39 6.12 10.48
C ASP A 90 -0.02 7.32 9.59
N ARG A 91 0.69 7.08 8.48
CA ARG A 91 1.03 8.13 7.52
C ARG A 91 -0.18 8.77 6.86
N TYR A 92 -1.21 7.97 6.56
CA TYR A 92 -2.44 8.48 5.97
C TYR A 92 -3.14 9.45 6.94
N ILE A 93 -3.21 9.09 8.22
CA ILE A 93 -3.77 9.94 9.28
C ILE A 93 -2.95 11.23 9.42
N ASP A 94 -1.62 11.12 9.55
CA ASP A 94 -0.72 12.29 9.64
C ASP A 94 -0.89 13.25 8.46
N THR A 95 -1.02 12.69 7.25
CA THR A 95 -1.21 13.44 6.01
C THR A 95 -2.55 14.19 6.04
N MET A 96 -3.64 13.52 6.42
CA MET A 96 -4.98 14.13 6.52
C MET A 96 -5.04 15.21 7.60
N GLU A 97 -4.42 14.99 8.76
CA GLU A 97 -4.32 16.00 9.81
C GLU A 97 -3.54 17.24 9.35
N SER A 98 -2.44 17.03 8.63
CA SER A 98 -1.63 18.12 8.06
C SER A 98 -2.44 18.95 7.07
N TYR A 99 -3.23 18.31 6.20
CA TYR A 99 -4.13 19.01 5.28
C TYR A 99 -5.22 19.79 6.01
N SER A 100 -5.85 19.21 7.04
CA SER A 100 -6.87 19.88 7.85
C SER A 100 -6.34 21.14 8.54
N LYS A 101 -5.12 21.05 9.12
CA LYS A 101 -4.43 22.20 9.75
C LYS A 101 -4.14 23.31 8.74
N LYS A 102 -3.69 22.97 7.52
CA LYS A 102 -3.44 23.95 6.44
C LYS A 102 -4.72 24.65 6.00
N ILE A 103 -5.81 23.90 5.76
CA ILE A 103 -7.11 24.48 5.38
C ILE A 103 -7.59 25.47 6.45
N THR A 104 -7.47 25.10 7.72
CA THR A 104 -7.86 25.96 8.84
C THR A 104 -6.99 27.23 8.93
N ALA A 105 -5.68 27.11 8.69
CA ALA A 105 -4.77 28.25 8.67
C ALA A 105 -5.04 29.20 7.50
N ASP A 106 -5.30 28.68 6.31
CA ASP A 106 -5.61 29.47 5.11
C ASP A 106 -6.98 30.13 5.21
N ALA A 107 -7.97 29.47 5.83
CA ALA A 107 -9.25 30.08 6.14
C ALA A 107 -9.07 31.27 7.08
N ARG A 108 -8.31 31.14 8.18
CA ARG A 108 -8.04 32.23 9.12
C ARG A 108 -7.35 33.44 8.45
N LYS A 109 -6.44 33.21 7.50
CA LYS A 109 -5.77 34.30 6.75
C LYS A 109 -6.68 35.09 5.81
N LYS A 110 -7.82 34.53 5.39
CA LYS A 110 -8.78 35.22 4.51
C LYS A 110 -9.78 36.11 5.26
N PHE A 111 -9.84 36.01 6.58
CA PHE A 111 -10.72 36.81 7.45
C PHE A 111 -9.97 37.90 8.25
N VAL A 112 -8.68 38.14 7.92
CA VAL A 112 -7.85 39.21 8.49
C VAL A 112 -7.50 40.21 7.40
#